data_AF-A0A7X6Q4W9-F1
#
_entry.id   AF-A0A7X6Q4W9-F1
#
_cell.length_a   1.000
_cell.length_b   1.000
_cell.length_c   1.000
_cell.angle_alpha   90.00
_cell.angle_beta   90.00
_cell.angle_gamma   90.00
#
_symmetry.space_group_name_H-M   'P 1'
#
loop_
_entity.id
_entity.type
_entity.pdbx_description
1 polymer ?
#
loop_
_entity_poly.entity_id
_entity_poly.type
_entity_poly.pdbx_seq_one_letter_code
_entity_poly.pdbx_strand_id
1 'polypeptide(L)'
;MSRHKSKAKQMGSRNTRLAEQIQKDLATLIQRELSASTVGLITLSHVELSADYAHAKVYFTVIGQEPEVAEQALNDKAGYLHSLLFKMLHIHTVPTLRFFHDDHLLRGIEMSRLIDKAMGVESPDSDGDLDAFDDTKIKG
;
A
#
# COMPACT_ATOMS: atom_id res chain seq x y z
N MET A 1 -8.41 40.66 11.06
CA MET A 1 -8.91 39.27 11.21
C MET A 1 -7.87 38.33 10.62
N SER A 2 -6.95 37.79 11.43
CA SER A 2 -5.88 36.91 10.93
C SER A 2 -6.04 35.52 11.53
N ARG A 3 -6.40 34.55 10.68
CA ARG A 3 -6.67 33.15 11.04
C ARG A 3 -5.35 32.45 11.37
N HIS A 4 -4.93 32.51 12.62
CA HIS A 4 -3.98 31.54 13.15
C HIS A 4 -4.73 30.24 13.47
N LYS A 5 -4.66 29.26 12.58
CA LYS A 5 -5.03 27.87 12.92
C LYS A 5 -3.95 26.92 12.43
N SER A 6 -2.81 26.94 13.12
CA SER A 6 -1.73 25.97 12.88
C SER A 6 -1.06 25.58 14.19
N LYS A 7 -1.82 24.88 15.03
CA LYS A 7 -1.27 24.03 16.11
C LYS A 7 -1.90 22.64 16.19
N ALA A 8 -2.75 22.26 15.23
CA ALA A 8 -3.41 20.95 15.16
C ALA A 8 -2.67 19.92 14.28
N LYS A 9 -1.50 20.27 13.74
CA LYS A 9 -0.67 19.38 12.89
C LYS A 9 0.30 18.51 13.70
N GLN A 10 0.40 18.72 15.02
CA GLN A 10 1.48 18.13 15.83
C GLN A 10 0.93 17.38 17.06
N MET A 11 0.02 16.44 16.81
CA MET A 11 -0.29 15.26 17.63
C MET A 11 -1.23 14.45 16.75
N GLY A 12 -0.78 13.28 16.25
CA GLY A 12 -1.52 12.46 15.29
C GLY A 12 -3.00 12.40 15.66
N SER A 13 -3.85 12.87 14.75
CA SER A 13 -5.28 13.04 15.01
C SER A 13 -5.85 11.72 15.56
N ARG A 14 -6.89 11.78 16.40
CA ARG A 14 -7.60 10.57 16.89
C ARG A 14 -7.92 9.61 15.74
N ASN A 15 -8.18 10.17 14.55
CA ASN A 15 -8.39 9.45 13.32
C ASN A 15 -7.17 8.62 12.87
N THR A 16 -5.99 9.23 12.85
CA THR A 16 -4.74 8.57 12.45
C THR A 16 -4.43 7.38 13.36
N ARG A 17 -4.56 7.54 14.67
CA ARG A 17 -4.30 6.45 15.64
C ARG A 17 -5.28 5.29 15.47
N LEU A 18 -6.55 5.60 15.22
CA LEU A 18 -7.57 4.58 14.98
C LEU A 18 -7.33 3.86 13.66
N ALA A 19 -6.99 4.58 12.60
CA ALA A 19 -6.65 3.99 11.30
C ALA A 19 -5.46 3.02 11.40
N GLU A 20 -4.39 3.42 12.10
CA GLU A 20 -3.22 2.55 12.34
C GLU A 20 -3.57 1.29 13.14
N GLN A 21 -4.46 1.42 14.14
CA GLN A 21 -4.92 0.27 14.92
C GLN A 21 -5.75 -0.69 14.06
N ILE A 22 -6.71 -0.16 13.31
CA ILE A 22 -7.54 -0.93 12.36
C ILE A 22 -6.64 -1.64 11.34
N GLN A 23 -5.64 -0.96 10.80
CA GLN A 23 -4.70 -1.56 9.83
C GLN A 23 -3.96 -2.77 10.42
N LYS A 24 -3.42 -2.65 11.63
CA LYS A 24 -2.69 -3.75 12.30
C LYS A 24 -3.59 -4.94 12.60
N ASP A 25 -4.78 -4.68 13.13
CA ASP A 25 -5.73 -5.72 13.49
C ASP A 25 -6.26 -6.42 12.23
N LEU A 26 -6.62 -5.66 11.19
CA LEU A 26 -7.06 -6.23 9.91
C LEU A 26 -5.96 -7.02 9.21
N ALA A 27 -4.70 -6.57 9.24
CA ALA A 27 -3.59 -7.33 8.65
C ALA A 27 -3.47 -8.71 9.31
N THR A 28 -3.58 -8.76 10.64
CA THR A 28 -3.57 -10.01 11.41
C THR A 28 -4.78 -10.88 11.09
N LEU A 29 -5.97 -10.29 11.02
CA LEU A 29 -7.21 -11.01 10.71
C LEU A 29 -7.19 -11.59 9.29
N ILE A 30 -6.78 -10.82 8.30
CA ILE A 30 -6.73 -11.27 6.90
C ILE A 30 -5.78 -12.44 6.75
N GLN A 31 -4.59 -12.36 7.34
CA GLN A 31 -3.61 -13.45 7.30
C GLN A 31 -4.13 -14.74 7.97
N ARG A 32 -4.99 -14.62 8.98
CA ARG A 32 -5.54 -15.78 9.71
C ARG A 32 -6.77 -16.39 9.01
N GLU A 33 -7.65 -15.56 8.46
CA GLU A 33 -8.97 -15.97 7.97
C GLU A 33 -9.04 -16.20 6.46
N LEU A 34 -8.01 -15.77 5.71
CA LEU A 34 -7.95 -15.94 4.25
C LEU A 34 -6.74 -16.79 3.87
N SER A 35 -6.98 -17.84 3.09
CA SER A 35 -5.92 -18.69 2.54
C SER A 35 -5.18 -17.96 1.43
N ALA A 36 -3.84 -17.93 1.53
CA ALA A 36 -2.98 -17.43 0.46
C ALA A 36 -3.19 -18.16 -0.88
N SER A 37 -3.65 -19.42 -0.86
CA SER A 37 -3.99 -20.15 -2.09
C SER A 37 -5.20 -19.58 -2.82
N THR A 38 -6.09 -18.89 -2.12
CA THR A 38 -7.33 -18.33 -2.67
C THR A 38 -7.12 -16.90 -3.16
N VAL A 39 -6.49 -16.07 -2.32
CA VAL A 39 -6.44 -14.62 -2.52
C VAL A 39 -5.02 -14.07 -2.70
N GLY A 40 -4.01 -14.94 -2.77
CA GLY A 40 -2.61 -14.53 -2.78
C GLY A 40 -2.13 -13.98 -1.43
N LEU A 41 -0.89 -13.53 -1.39
CA LEU A 41 -0.30 -12.86 -0.24
C LEU A 41 -0.75 -11.40 -0.21
N ILE A 42 -1.66 -11.07 0.70
CA ILE A 42 -2.21 -9.72 0.87
C ILE A 42 -1.37 -8.92 1.89
N THR A 43 -1.01 -7.70 1.52
CA THR A 43 -0.37 -6.70 2.41
C THR A 43 -1.21 -5.43 2.46
N LEU A 44 -1.50 -4.90 3.65
CA LEU A 44 -2.27 -3.66 3.80
C LEU A 44 -1.35 -2.44 3.79
N SER A 45 -1.50 -1.56 2.79
CA SER A 45 -0.69 -0.34 2.65
C SER A 45 -1.18 0.78 3.56
N HIS A 46 -2.48 1.08 3.51
CA HIS A 46 -3.04 2.25 4.16
C HIS A 46 -4.54 2.07 4.49
N VAL A 47 -5.02 2.81 5.50
CA VAL A 47 -6.43 2.88 5.87
C VAL A 47 -6.87 4.33 5.97
N GLU A 48 -7.88 4.70 5.18
CA GLU A 48 -8.51 6.01 5.25
C GLU A 48 -9.87 5.90 5.92
N LEU A 49 -10.08 6.70 6.95
CA LEU A 49 -11.33 6.78 7.69
C LEU A 49 -12.10 8.05 7.32
N SER A 50 -13.41 7.93 7.13
CA SER A 50 -14.30 9.07 6.97
C SER A 50 -14.33 9.95 8.23
N ALA A 51 -14.66 11.23 8.08
CA ALA A 51 -14.66 12.20 9.18
C ALA A 51 -15.65 11.86 10.31
N ASP A 52 -16.69 11.09 10.00
CA ASP A 52 -17.71 10.58 10.90
C ASP A 52 -17.43 9.15 11.42
N TYR A 53 -16.29 8.54 11.05
CA TYR A 53 -15.89 7.18 11.41
C TYR A 53 -16.86 6.07 10.97
N ALA A 54 -17.79 6.35 10.06
CA ALA A 54 -18.75 5.36 9.57
C ALA A 54 -18.13 4.41 8.52
N HIS A 55 -17.12 4.87 7.78
CA HIS A 55 -16.53 4.14 6.65
C HIS A 55 -15.01 4.11 6.71
N ALA A 56 -14.44 2.96 6.34
CA ALA A 56 -13.01 2.75 6.20
C ALA A 56 -12.70 2.24 4.80
N LYS A 57 -11.86 2.96 4.07
CA LYS A 57 -11.22 2.48 2.84
C LYS A 57 -9.90 1.83 3.22
N VAL A 58 -9.72 0.58 2.85
CA VAL A 58 -8.54 -0.21 3.17
C VAL A 58 -7.82 -0.52 1.85
N TYR A 59 -6.62 0.01 1.70
CA TYR A 59 -5.80 -0.19 0.52
C TYR A 59 -4.85 -1.36 0.73
N PHE A 60 -4.72 -2.22 -0.27
CA PHE A 60 -3.90 -3.42 -0.18
C PHE A 60 -3.15 -3.72 -1.48
N THR A 61 -2.02 -4.40 -1.35
CA THR A 61 -1.30 -5.03 -2.46
C THR A 61 -1.43 -6.54 -2.36
N VAL A 62 -1.35 -7.24 -3.50
CA VAL A 62 -1.40 -8.70 -3.55
C VAL A 62 -0.23 -9.24 -4.37
N ILE A 63 0.32 -10.38 -3.94
CA ILE A 63 1.31 -11.15 -4.70
C ILE A 63 0.79 -12.57 -4.88
N GLY A 64 0.90 -13.10 -6.10
CA GLY A 64 0.52 -14.49 -6.40
C GLY A 64 -0.96 -14.71 -6.74
N GLN A 65 -1.73 -13.63 -6.91
CA GLN A 65 -3.11 -13.68 -7.42
C GLN A 65 -3.45 -12.38 -8.18
N GLU A 66 -4.47 -12.43 -9.05
CA GLU A 66 -5.01 -11.22 -9.69
C GLU A 66 -5.62 -10.25 -8.66
N PRO A 67 -5.32 -8.94 -8.73
CA PRO A 67 -5.86 -7.94 -7.82
C PRO A 67 -7.38 -7.93 -7.71
N GLU A 68 -8.08 -8.08 -8.84
CA GLU A 68 -9.54 -8.07 -8.92
C GLU A 68 -10.17 -9.26 -8.17
N VAL A 69 -9.55 -10.44 -8.28
CA VAL A 69 -9.97 -11.65 -7.55
C VAL A 69 -9.77 -11.46 -6.05
N ALA A 70 -8.62 -10.92 -5.64
CA ALA A 70 -8.33 -10.64 -4.23
C ALA A 70 -9.27 -9.56 -3.66
N GLU A 71 -9.53 -8.50 -4.41
CA GLU A 71 -10.42 -7.40 -4.03
C GLU A 71 -11.86 -7.89 -3.85
N GLN A 72 -12.36 -8.69 -4.79
CA GLN A 72 -13.70 -9.26 -4.69
C GLN A 72 -13.83 -10.16 -3.45
N ALA A 73 -12.87 -11.07 -3.25
CA ALA A 73 -12.89 -11.99 -2.11
C ALA A 73 -12.80 -11.27 -0.75
N LEU A 74 -12.01 -10.18 -0.66
CA LEU A 74 -11.93 -9.34 0.53
C LEU A 74 -13.24 -8.58 0.79
N ASN A 75 -13.83 -8.01 -0.26
CA ASN A 75 -15.09 -7.27 -0.15
C ASN A 75 -16.28 -8.20 0.18
N ASP A 76 -16.32 -9.42 -0.36
CA ASP A 76 -17.31 -10.43 0.02
C ASP A 76 -17.21 -10.81 1.49
N LYS A 77 -15.99 -10.84 2.03
CA LYS A 77 -15.71 -11.12 3.45
C LYS A 77 -15.72 -9.86 4.33
N ALA A 78 -15.99 -8.66 3.79
CA ALA A 78 -15.87 -7.42 4.54
C ALA A 78 -16.77 -7.37 5.79
N GLY A 79 -18.00 -7.88 5.70
CA GLY A 79 -18.91 -7.97 6.86
C GLY A 79 -18.43 -8.96 7.93
N TYR A 80 -17.79 -10.06 7.51
CA TYR A 80 -17.19 -11.02 8.43
C TYR A 80 -15.96 -10.43 9.13
N LEU A 81 -15.06 -9.80 8.37
CA LEU A 81 -13.88 -9.11 8.91
C LEU A 81 -14.29 -7.97 9.85
N HIS A 82 -15.33 -7.20 9.50
CA HIS A 82 -15.92 -6.18 10.36
C HIS A 82 -16.37 -6.76 11.71
N SER A 83 -17.08 -7.89 11.68
CA SER A 83 -17.57 -8.55 12.89
C SER A 83 -16.45 -9.07 13.78
N LEU A 84 -15.34 -9.55 13.19
CA LEU A 84 -14.15 -9.95 13.94
C LEU A 84 -13.42 -8.74 14.52
N LEU A 85 -13.29 -7.67 13.74
CA LEU A 85 -12.67 -6.44 14.16
C LEU A 85 -13.44 -5.78 15.31
N PHE A 86 -14.77 -5.83 15.30
CA PHE A 86 -15.64 -5.38 16.40
C PHE A 86 -15.41 -6.13 17.71
N LYS A 87 -15.03 -7.41 17.66
CA LYS A 87 -14.69 -8.17 18.87
C LYS A 87 -13.31 -7.81 19.43
N MET A 88 -12.42 -7.27 18.60
CA MET A 88 -11.04 -6.90 18.98
C MET A 88 -10.94 -5.44 19.45
N LEU A 89 -11.53 -4.53 18.68
CA LEU A 89 -11.58 -3.11 19.00
C LEU A 89 -12.63 -2.90 20.08
N HIS A 90 -12.20 -2.58 21.30
CA HIS A 90 -13.07 -2.23 22.43
C HIS A 90 -13.67 -0.81 22.24
N ILE A 91 -14.24 -0.54 21.07
CA ILE A 91 -14.79 0.76 20.67
C ILE A 91 -16.25 0.60 20.26
N HIS A 92 -17.04 1.65 20.47
CA HIS A 92 -18.49 1.60 20.24
C HIS A 92 -18.91 1.47 18.78
N THR A 93 -18.05 1.87 17.84
CA THR A 93 -18.39 1.88 16.41
C THR A 93 -17.19 1.43 15.61
N VAL A 94 -17.36 0.33 14.88
CA VAL A 94 -16.39 -0.12 13.89
C VAL A 94 -16.87 0.32 12.50
N PRO A 95 -16.04 1.03 11.73
CA PRO A 95 -16.41 1.52 10.41
C PRO A 95 -16.69 0.36 9.45
N THR A 96 -17.65 0.53 8.55
CA THR A 96 -17.84 -0.41 7.44
C THR A 96 -16.58 -0.43 6.57
N LEU A 97 -16.07 -1.63 6.31
CA LEU A 97 -14.83 -1.84 5.56
C LEU A 97 -15.11 -1.92 4.07
N ARG A 98 -14.26 -1.29 3.27
CA ARG A 98 -14.20 -1.48 1.83
C ARG A 98 -12.76 -1.56 1.36
N PHE A 99 -12.45 -2.60 0.60
CA PHE A 99 -11.10 -2.91 0.15
C PHE A 99 -10.87 -2.44 -1.27
N PHE A 100 -9.68 -1.90 -1.52
CA PHE A 100 -9.25 -1.39 -2.82
C PHE A 100 -7.82 -1.82 -3.08
N HIS A 101 -7.53 -2.32 -4.28
CA HIS A 101 -6.15 -2.55 -4.67
C HIS A 101 -5.38 -1.22 -4.78
N ASP A 102 -4.13 -1.22 -4.31
CA ASP A 102 -3.24 -0.08 -4.32
C ASP A 102 -2.33 -0.09 -5.57
N ASP A 103 -2.75 0.60 -6.63
CA ASP A 103 -1.97 0.78 -7.85
C ASP A 103 -0.85 1.84 -7.72
N HIS A 104 -0.66 2.44 -6.54
CA HIS A 104 0.20 3.62 -6.42
C HIS A 104 1.69 3.35 -6.60
N LEU A 105 2.14 2.09 -6.59
CA LEU A 105 3.52 1.74 -6.92
C LEU A 105 3.89 2.08 -8.38
N LEU A 106 2.96 1.87 -9.32
CA LEU A 106 3.19 2.18 -10.74
C LEU A 106 3.20 3.70 -11.01
N ARG A 107 2.31 4.45 -10.35
CA ARG A 107 2.22 5.91 -10.52
C ARG A 107 3.44 6.65 -9.97
N GLY A 108 4.08 6.16 -8.90
CA GLY A 108 5.30 6.77 -8.37
C GLY A 108 6.45 6.76 -9.39
N ILE A 109 6.61 5.66 -10.12
CA ILE A 109 7.64 5.51 -11.17
C ILE A 109 7.31 6.41 -12.36
N GLU A 110 6.04 6.48 -12.78
CA GLU A 110 5.62 7.36 -13.87
C GLU A 110 5.78 8.84 -13.53
N MET A 111 5.45 9.23 -12.29
CA MET A 111 5.65 10.59 -11.78
C MET A 111 7.14 10.95 -11.71
N SER A 112 7.99 10.07 -11.17
CA SER A 112 9.45 10.26 -11.18
C SER A 112 9.97 10.39 -12.61
N ARG A 113 9.50 9.55 -13.54
CA ARG A 113 9.89 9.61 -14.95
C ARG A 113 9.46 10.92 -15.62
N LEU A 114 8.30 11.47 -15.28
CA LEU A 114 7.85 12.79 -15.75
C LEU A 114 8.68 13.94 -15.13
N ILE A 115 9.08 13.80 -13.87
CA ILE A 115 9.97 14.76 -13.19
C ILE A 115 11.37 14.73 -13.82
N ASP A 116 11.95 13.54 -14.02
CA ASP A 116 13.28 13.36 -14.64
C ASP A 116 13.30 13.89 -16.07
N LYS A 117 12.23 13.65 -16.84
CA LYS A 117 12.05 14.18 -18.20
C LYS A 117 11.89 15.70 -18.23
N ALA A 118 11.25 16.29 -17.22
CA ALA A 118 11.13 17.75 -17.09
C ALA A 118 12.44 18.40 -16.61
N MET A 119 13.26 17.67 -15.85
CA MET A 119 14.55 18.13 -15.32
C MET A 119 15.72 17.87 -16.29
N GLY A 120 15.50 17.13 -17.39
CA GLY A 120 16.52 16.89 -18.42
C GLY A 120 17.69 16.01 -17.95
N VAL A 121 17.47 15.18 -16.93
CA VAL A 121 18.49 14.24 -16.45
C VAL A 121 18.49 13.02 -17.39
N GLU A 122 19.25 13.09 -18.48
CA GLU A 122 19.73 11.88 -19.14
C GLU A 122 20.72 11.22 -18.20
N SER A 123 20.32 10.12 -17.55
CA SER A 123 21.29 9.22 -16.94
C SER A 123 22.24 8.78 -18.04
N PRO A 124 23.57 9.00 -17.92
CA PRO A 124 24.49 8.35 -18.84
C PRO A 124 24.42 6.87 -18.49
N ASP A 125 23.77 6.10 -19.37
CA ASP A 125 24.01 4.68 -19.47
C ASP A 125 25.51 4.54 -19.71
N SER A 126 26.23 4.15 -18.67
CA SER A 126 27.61 3.70 -18.79
C SER A 126 27.58 2.43 -19.64
N ASP A 127 27.66 2.61 -20.96
CA ASP A 127 28.05 1.56 -21.89
C ASP A 127 29.36 0.99 -21.38
N GLY A 128 29.26 -0.18 -20.77
CA GLY A 128 30.43 -0.99 -20.42
C GLY A 128 31.06 -1.46 -21.72
N ASP A 129 32.05 -0.70 -22.19
CA ASP A 129 33.10 -1.21 -23.07
C ASP A 129 33.81 -2.36 -22.33
N LEU A 130 33.38 -3.59 -22.61
CA LEU A 130 34.12 -4.81 -22.30
C LEU A 130 34.67 -5.39 -23.61
N ASP A 131 35.57 -4.64 -24.24
CA ASP A 131 36.43 -5.12 -25.32
C ASP A 131 37.90 -5.02 -24.87
N ALA A 132 38.37 -6.04 -24.14
CA ALA A 132 39.81 -6.29 -23.95
C ALA A 132 40.10 -7.73 -23.48
N PHE A 133 39.93 -8.71 -24.38
CA PHE A 133 40.74 -9.93 -24.33
C PHE A 133 41.34 -10.17 -25.72
N ASP A 134 42.47 -9.50 -25.95
CA ASP A 134 43.38 -9.77 -27.07
C ASP A 134 44.10 -11.11 -26.82
N ASP A 135 43.55 -12.20 -27.35
CA ASP A 135 44.22 -13.50 -27.45
C ASP A 135 45.04 -13.54 -28.76
N THR A 136 46.06 -12.68 -28.84
CA THR A 136 47.06 -12.76 -29.90
C THR A 136 48.26 -13.55 -29.41
N LYS A 137 48.34 -14.80 -29.90
CA LYS A 137 49.57 -15.53 -30.27
C LYS A 137 50.86 -15.11 -29.55
N ILE A 138 51.38 -16.00 -28.70
CA ILE A 138 52.83 -16.28 -28.66
C ILE A 138 53.00 -17.79 -28.73
N LYS A 139 53.26 -18.28 -29.94
CA LYS A 139 54.00 -19.54 -30.17
C LYS A 139 55.47 -19.14 -30.27
N GLY A 140 56.30 -19.69 -29.40
CA GLY A 140 57.75 -19.54 -29.37
C GLY A 140 58.34 -20.49 -28.33
#